data_AF-A0A6P4EUV4-F1
#
_entry.id   AF-A0A6P4EUV4-F1
#
_cell.length_a   1.000
_cell.length_b   1.000
_cell.length_c   1.000
_cell.angle_alpha   90.00
_cell.angle_beta   90.00
_cell.angle_gamma   90.00
#
_symmetry.space_group_name_H-M   'P 1'
#
loop_
_entity.id
_entity.type
_entity.pdbx_description
1 polymer ?
#
loop_
_entity_poly.entity_id
_entity_poly.type
_entity_poly.pdbx_seq_one_letter_code
_entity_poly.pdbx_strand_id
1 'polypeptide(L)'
;MTDKLDTAQFNDDELEAPAWLNPKFIGEILSKYEDAPELKVIDLKITPASLQGDHYASVMFRTKVDYTTAQGKFFKPLIIKTMPEQEGHKKDMLSESHLFETEIGMYCQVLPEFERILREAGDNTKLFVPCIYHSLEPNMVMIFEDLVPLGYSVIRDRPVAQEELKTAFSKLAKWHAVSMKVIKERPAFLKDFKYGLFDMPTIQNDPFITTGMGSFIEMLDKLPELKKYKPHFEKIKDTFLNRLQVEMQEYQNNRRNDAYYVLCHGDFHLRNMMFKNNSETGAHEDVMLVDFQISNLCPITVDLTYSIYMLMESEERREMGKELINYYFTVLVATLKSIQYDGEMPTQSKLWEQIHRNKYYDFFLISTFLPLILAIKSNSFKMHDLIQNPETRQKTYFLDTYVKDVTKILPKFEKLGYFKGL
;
A
#
# COMPACT_ATOMS: atom_id res chain seq x y z
N MET A 1 12.32 15.06 -33.10
CA MET A 1 13.21 15.55 -32.02
C MET A 1 13.35 14.39 -31.06
N THR A 2 14.57 13.95 -30.81
CA THR A 2 14.86 12.86 -29.88
C THR A 2 14.59 13.35 -28.46
N ASP A 3 13.44 13.00 -27.91
CA ASP A 3 13.17 13.08 -26.47
C ASP A 3 14.22 12.21 -25.77
N LYS A 4 15.33 12.80 -25.37
CA LYS A 4 16.24 12.17 -24.43
C LYS A 4 15.45 12.01 -23.13
N LEU A 5 15.09 10.78 -22.80
CA LEU A 5 14.56 10.43 -21.49
C LEU A 5 15.48 11.05 -20.45
N ASP A 6 14.94 11.88 -19.55
CA ASP A 6 15.70 12.38 -18.40
C ASP A 6 15.89 11.22 -17.42
N THR A 7 16.98 10.46 -17.62
CA THR A 7 17.26 9.23 -16.86
C THR A 7 17.42 9.47 -15.37
N ALA A 8 17.66 10.71 -14.93
CA ALA A 8 17.80 11.08 -13.53
C ALA A 8 16.50 10.94 -12.71
N GLN A 9 15.36 10.74 -13.36
CA GLN A 9 14.05 10.62 -12.70
C GLN A 9 13.64 9.19 -12.39
N PHE A 10 14.38 8.19 -12.89
CA PHE A 10 14.03 6.76 -12.78
C PHE A 10 14.99 6.03 -11.84
N ASN A 11 14.60 4.85 -11.36
CA ASN A 11 15.51 4.00 -10.59
C ASN A 11 16.56 3.37 -11.53
N ASP A 12 17.82 3.28 -11.09
CA ASP A 12 18.93 2.80 -11.92
C ASP A 12 18.72 1.36 -12.45
N ASP A 13 18.04 0.52 -11.66
CA ASP A 13 17.66 -0.85 -11.99
C ASP A 13 16.53 -0.95 -13.03
N GLU A 14 15.85 0.15 -13.35
CA GLU A 14 14.81 0.23 -14.41
C GLU A 14 15.34 0.77 -15.74
N LEU A 15 16.58 1.26 -15.80
CA LEU A 15 17.13 1.88 -17.00
C LEU A 15 17.47 0.86 -18.10
N GLU A 16 17.82 -0.36 -17.71
CA GLU A 16 18.12 -1.47 -18.62
C GLU A 16 17.20 -2.64 -18.36
N ALA A 17 16.41 -3.01 -19.38
CA ALA A 17 15.53 -4.17 -19.31
C ALA A 17 16.32 -5.47 -19.39
N PRO A 18 15.93 -6.53 -18.65
CA PRO A 18 16.63 -7.80 -18.66
C PRO A 18 16.49 -8.51 -20.02
N ALA A 19 17.50 -9.28 -20.41
CA ALA A 19 17.57 -9.88 -21.76
C ALA A 19 16.45 -10.88 -22.07
N TRP A 20 15.87 -11.52 -21.05
CA TRP A 20 14.72 -12.42 -21.21
C TRP A 20 13.44 -11.68 -21.57
N LEU A 21 13.34 -10.38 -21.26
CA LEU A 21 12.20 -9.54 -21.60
C LEU A 21 12.33 -9.04 -23.05
N ASN A 22 11.96 -9.91 -24.00
CA ASN A 22 12.13 -9.68 -25.43
C ASN A 22 10.86 -10.02 -26.23
N PRO A 23 10.81 -9.73 -27.56
CA PRO A 23 9.61 -9.94 -28.38
C PRO A 23 9.10 -11.38 -28.40
N LYS A 24 9.98 -12.38 -28.28
CA LYS A 24 9.60 -13.78 -28.26
C LYS A 24 8.81 -14.10 -26.98
N PHE A 25 9.36 -13.71 -25.82
CA PHE A 25 8.71 -13.91 -24.53
C PHE A 25 7.33 -13.25 -24.47
N ILE A 26 7.23 -11.97 -24.88
CA ILE A 26 5.96 -11.26 -24.93
C ILE A 26 4.97 -11.89 -25.92
N GLY A 27 5.44 -12.37 -27.07
CA GLY A 27 4.59 -13.05 -28.06
C GLY A 27 3.99 -14.36 -27.55
N GLU A 28 4.77 -15.16 -26.80
CA GLU A 28 4.30 -16.40 -26.18
C GLU A 28 3.21 -16.15 -25.12
N ILE A 29 3.29 -15.02 -24.42
CA ILE A 29 2.30 -14.61 -23.43
C ILE A 29 1.03 -14.12 -24.11
N LEU A 30 1.16 -13.15 -25.03
CA LEU A 30 0.00 -12.55 -25.71
C LEU A 30 -0.75 -13.55 -26.59
N SER A 31 -0.05 -14.50 -27.23
CA SER A 31 -0.72 -15.54 -28.02
C SER A 31 -1.67 -16.41 -27.18
N LYS A 32 -1.33 -16.66 -25.91
CA LYS A 32 -2.21 -17.37 -24.97
C LYS A 32 -3.31 -16.47 -24.43
N TYR A 33 -2.97 -15.25 -24.04
CA TYR A 33 -3.92 -14.31 -23.43
C TYR A 33 -5.03 -13.87 -24.41
N GLU A 34 -4.67 -13.63 -25.67
CA GLU A 34 -5.62 -13.23 -26.73
C GLU A 34 -6.29 -14.42 -27.44
N ASP A 35 -5.99 -15.66 -27.03
CA ASP A 35 -6.41 -16.90 -27.72
C ASP A 35 -6.08 -16.89 -29.23
N ALA A 36 -4.85 -16.46 -29.55
CA ALA A 36 -4.34 -16.24 -30.91
C ALA A 36 -2.95 -16.90 -31.09
N PRO A 37 -2.87 -18.21 -31.35
CA PRO A 37 -1.59 -18.94 -31.44
C PRO A 37 -0.69 -18.45 -32.58
N GLU A 38 -1.25 -17.80 -33.61
CA GLU A 38 -0.53 -17.21 -34.74
C GLU A 38 0.02 -15.80 -34.47
N LEU A 39 -0.21 -15.26 -33.28
CA LEU A 39 0.20 -13.89 -32.90
C LEU A 39 1.71 -13.70 -33.09
N LYS A 40 2.07 -12.58 -33.73
CA LYS A 40 3.47 -12.16 -33.91
C LYS A 40 3.70 -10.75 -33.45
N VAL A 41 4.67 -10.56 -32.56
CA VAL A 41 5.14 -9.24 -32.14
C VAL A 41 5.94 -8.59 -33.27
N ILE A 42 5.57 -7.37 -33.63
CA ILE A 42 6.21 -6.56 -34.68
C ILE A 42 7.23 -5.61 -34.07
N ASP A 43 6.85 -4.92 -33.00
CA ASP A 43 7.68 -3.96 -32.28
C ASP A 43 7.42 -4.09 -30.78
N LEU A 44 8.49 -4.00 -30.00
CA LEU A 44 8.46 -4.02 -28.55
C LEU A 44 9.34 -2.89 -28.05
N LYS A 45 8.71 -1.87 -27.46
CA LYS A 45 9.43 -0.79 -26.76
C LYS A 45 9.29 -1.00 -25.28
N ILE A 46 10.41 -0.92 -24.57
CA ILE A 46 10.50 -1.08 -23.12
C ILE A 46 11.07 0.21 -22.56
N THR A 47 10.42 0.75 -21.53
CA THR A 47 10.84 1.97 -20.83
C THR A 47 10.64 1.77 -19.32
N PRO A 48 11.37 2.49 -18.45
CA PRO A 48 11.05 2.54 -17.03
C PRO A 48 9.58 2.87 -16.77
N ALA A 49 8.96 2.25 -15.76
CA ALA A 49 7.56 2.50 -15.44
C ALA A 49 7.36 3.40 -14.23
N SER A 50 8.33 3.47 -13.32
CA SER A 50 8.19 4.11 -12.00
C SER A 50 9.21 5.23 -11.81
N LEU A 51 8.85 6.28 -11.07
CA LEU A 51 9.79 7.34 -10.73
C LEU A 51 10.61 6.95 -9.50
N GLN A 52 11.78 7.59 -9.33
CA GLN A 52 12.62 7.37 -8.17
C GLN A 52 11.83 7.55 -6.86
N GLY A 53 11.84 6.51 -6.02
CA GLY A 53 11.13 6.49 -4.74
C GLY A 53 9.75 5.84 -4.74
N ASP A 54 9.22 5.43 -5.90
CA ASP A 54 8.05 4.55 -6.00
C ASP A 54 8.49 3.07 -6.05
N HIS A 55 7.56 2.15 -5.71
CA HIS A 55 7.69 0.69 -5.86
C HIS A 55 9.04 0.10 -5.41
N TYR A 56 9.48 0.50 -4.21
CA TYR A 56 10.80 0.20 -3.66
C TYR A 56 11.19 -1.30 -3.67
N ALA A 57 10.21 -2.18 -3.58
CA ALA A 57 10.36 -3.64 -3.49
C ALA A 57 10.34 -4.37 -4.85
N SER A 58 10.41 -3.66 -5.98
CA SER A 58 10.43 -4.29 -7.32
C SER A 58 11.04 -3.38 -8.39
N VAL A 59 11.32 -3.95 -9.56
CA VAL A 59 11.69 -3.23 -10.78
C VAL A 59 10.48 -3.24 -11.71
N MET A 60 10.09 -2.08 -12.23
CA MET A 60 8.95 -1.98 -13.12
C MET A 60 9.29 -1.42 -14.51
N PHE A 61 8.84 -2.13 -15.54
CA PHE A 61 8.95 -1.72 -16.94
C PHE A 61 7.58 -1.48 -17.56
N ARG A 62 7.46 -0.41 -18.32
CA ARG A 62 6.32 -0.14 -19.19
C ARG A 62 6.68 -0.59 -20.59
N THR A 63 5.81 -1.36 -21.21
CA THR A 63 5.99 -1.81 -22.58
C THR A 63 4.89 -1.34 -23.52
N LYS A 64 5.28 -1.08 -24.76
CA LYS A 64 4.39 -0.78 -25.88
C LYS A 64 4.58 -1.89 -26.90
N VAL A 65 3.59 -2.76 -27.05
CA VAL A 65 3.66 -3.93 -27.91
C VAL A 65 2.77 -3.75 -29.14
N ASP A 66 3.39 -3.68 -30.32
CA ASP A 66 2.68 -3.82 -31.59
C ASP A 66 2.72 -5.29 -32.01
N TYR A 67 1.57 -5.88 -32.34
CA TYR A 67 1.50 -7.27 -32.79
C TYR A 67 0.45 -7.48 -33.89
N THR A 68 0.54 -8.58 -34.61
CA THR A 68 -0.48 -9.04 -35.56
C THR A 68 -1.12 -10.33 -35.13
N THR A 69 -2.41 -10.48 -35.40
CA THR A 69 -3.16 -11.75 -35.39
C THR A 69 -3.81 -11.96 -36.75
N ALA A 70 -4.58 -13.03 -36.93
CA ALA A 70 -5.42 -13.23 -38.12
C ALA A 70 -6.43 -12.07 -38.34
N GLN A 71 -6.74 -11.30 -37.30
CA GLN A 71 -7.73 -10.22 -37.34
C GLN A 71 -7.11 -8.86 -37.72
N GLY A 72 -5.78 -8.76 -37.82
CA GLY A 72 -5.09 -7.54 -38.22
C GLY A 72 -3.96 -7.14 -37.27
N LYS A 73 -3.62 -5.85 -37.27
CA LYS A 73 -2.59 -5.26 -36.40
C LYS A 73 -3.23 -4.64 -35.16
N PHE A 74 -2.65 -4.93 -34.01
CA PHE A 74 -3.08 -4.48 -32.70
C PHE A 74 -1.94 -3.83 -31.93
N PHE A 75 -2.32 -3.12 -30.86
CA PHE A 75 -1.42 -2.46 -29.94
C PHE A 75 -1.87 -2.76 -28.51
N LYS A 76 -0.93 -3.17 -27.64
CA LYS A 76 -1.22 -3.40 -26.22
C LYS A 76 -0.14 -2.77 -25.33
N PRO A 77 -0.52 -1.81 -24.46
CA PRO A 77 0.37 -1.26 -23.45
C PRO A 77 0.33 -2.12 -22.18
N LEU A 78 1.50 -2.48 -21.66
CA LEU A 78 1.63 -3.37 -20.49
C LEU A 78 2.57 -2.79 -19.44
N ILE A 79 2.33 -3.19 -18.20
CA ILE A 79 3.24 -2.97 -17.07
C ILE A 79 3.81 -4.32 -16.65
N ILE A 80 5.12 -4.37 -16.46
CA ILE A 80 5.87 -5.58 -16.10
C ILE A 80 6.54 -5.30 -14.77
N LYS A 81 6.21 -6.07 -13.76
CA LYS A 81 6.83 -6.04 -12.43
C LYS A 81 7.73 -7.27 -12.29
N THR A 82 9.00 -7.06 -11.96
CA THR A 82 10.01 -8.11 -11.81
C THR A 82 10.94 -7.80 -10.65
N MET A 83 11.69 -8.80 -10.21
CA MET A 83 12.74 -8.66 -9.22
C MET A 83 14.03 -8.07 -9.83
N PRO A 84 14.83 -7.29 -9.07
CA PRO A 84 16.14 -6.84 -9.54
C PRO A 84 17.08 -8.02 -9.78
N GLU A 85 17.76 -8.07 -10.94
CA GLU A 85 18.81 -9.06 -11.20
C GLU A 85 20.12 -8.70 -10.47
N GLN A 86 20.38 -7.40 -10.30
CA GLN A 86 21.60 -6.87 -9.69
C GLN A 86 21.70 -7.18 -8.19
N GLU A 87 22.88 -7.61 -7.74
CA GLU A 87 23.20 -7.82 -6.33
C GLU A 87 23.13 -6.51 -5.52
N GLY A 88 22.64 -6.58 -4.28
CA GLY A 88 22.60 -5.43 -3.37
C GLY A 88 21.48 -5.50 -2.33
N HIS A 89 21.40 -4.48 -1.46
CA HIS A 89 20.48 -4.43 -0.32
C HIS A 89 19.01 -4.69 -0.70
N LYS A 90 18.55 -4.20 -1.86
CA LYS A 90 17.19 -4.49 -2.36
C LYS A 90 17.01 -5.99 -2.63
N LYS A 91 17.94 -6.64 -3.33
CA LYS A 91 17.86 -8.07 -3.63
C LYS A 91 17.93 -8.90 -2.35
N ASP A 92 18.83 -8.55 -1.43
CA ASP A 92 18.98 -9.23 -0.14
C ASP A 92 17.68 -9.17 0.69
N MET A 93 17.07 -7.98 0.83
CA MET A 93 15.80 -7.80 1.54
C MET A 93 14.65 -8.62 0.94
N LEU A 94 14.64 -8.79 -0.39
CA LEU A 94 13.51 -9.36 -1.11
C LEU A 94 13.65 -10.87 -1.41
N SER A 95 14.89 -11.39 -1.43
CA SER A 95 15.21 -12.77 -1.82
C SER A 95 14.62 -13.86 -0.92
N GLU A 96 14.28 -13.55 0.33
CA GLU A 96 13.62 -14.45 1.28
C GLU A 96 12.15 -14.06 1.56
N SER A 97 11.58 -13.15 0.75
CA SER A 97 10.27 -12.57 1.01
C SER A 97 9.13 -13.27 0.26
N HIS A 98 7.96 -13.35 0.91
CA HIS A 98 6.72 -13.88 0.31
C HIS A 98 5.93 -12.84 -0.50
N LEU A 99 6.54 -11.69 -0.81
CA LEU A 99 5.87 -10.53 -1.40
C LEU A 99 5.27 -10.85 -2.76
N PHE A 100 6.05 -11.50 -3.61
CA PHE A 100 5.63 -11.84 -4.97
C PHE A 100 4.53 -12.90 -5.00
N GLU A 101 4.66 -13.93 -4.15
CA GLU A 101 3.65 -14.99 -4.00
C GLU A 101 2.33 -14.41 -3.49
N THR A 102 2.41 -13.50 -2.51
CA THR A 102 1.24 -12.79 -1.95
C THR A 102 0.56 -11.96 -3.03
N GLU A 103 1.31 -11.16 -3.79
CA GLU A 103 0.75 -10.32 -4.84
C GLU A 103 0.13 -11.14 -5.98
N ILE A 104 0.77 -12.24 -6.42
CA ILE A 104 0.19 -13.18 -7.38
C ILE A 104 -1.13 -13.74 -6.84
N GLY A 105 -1.17 -14.18 -5.58
CA GLY A 105 -2.38 -14.68 -4.94
C GLY A 105 -3.50 -13.63 -4.92
N MET A 106 -3.16 -12.37 -4.65
CA MET A 106 -4.12 -11.27 -4.67
C MET A 106 -4.73 -11.08 -6.06
N TYR A 107 -3.91 -10.92 -7.10
CA TYR A 107 -4.40 -10.65 -8.45
C TYR A 107 -5.08 -11.85 -9.11
N CYS A 108 -4.62 -13.07 -8.85
CA CYS A 108 -5.07 -14.26 -9.59
C CYS A 108 -6.17 -15.04 -8.86
N GLN A 109 -6.35 -14.83 -7.55
CA GLN A 109 -7.33 -15.60 -6.77
C GLN A 109 -8.26 -14.69 -5.97
N VAL A 110 -7.73 -13.82 -5.12
CA VAL A 110 -8.53 -13.07 -4.13
C VAL A 110 -9.38 -11.99 -4.77
N LEU A 111 -8.77 -11.06 -5.51
CA LEU A 111 -9.47 -9.90 -6.09
C LEU A 111 -10.52 -10.30 -7.13
N PRO A 112 -10.26 -11.29 -8.03
CA PRO A 112 -11.30 -11.85 -8.89
C PRO A 112 -12.50 -12.39 -8.10
N GLU A 113 -12.24 -13.11 -7.01
CA GLU A 113 -13.30 -13.66 -6.16
C GLU A 113 -14.06 -12.56 -5.40
N PHE A 114 -13.37 -11.50 -4.98
CA PHE A 114 -14.00 -10.37 -4.31
C PHE A 114 -14.93 -9.61 -5.27
N GLU A 115 -14.47 -9.34 -6.50
CA GLU A 115 -15.32 -8.77 -7.54
C GLU A 115 -16.51 -9.67 -7.88
N ARG A 116 -16.35 -11.00 -7.87
CA ARG A 116 -17.46 -11.95 -8.10
C ARG A 116 -18.53 -11.81 -7.03
N ILE A 117 -18.14 -11.80 -5.75
CA ILE A 117 -19.08 -11.66 -4.62
C ILE A 117 -19.82 -10.30 -4.68
N LEU A 118 -19.10 -9.21 -4.97
CA LEU A 118 -19.72 -7.89 -5.13
C LEU A 118 -20.72 -7.88 -6.30
N ARG A 119 -20.34 -8.45 -7.44
CA ARG A 119 -21.19 -8.52 -8.63
C ARG A 119 -22.46 -9.33 -8.40
N GLU A 120 -22.39 -10.42 -7.63
CA GLU A 120 -23.57 -11.21 -7.23
C GLU A 120 -24.53 -10.41 -6.35
N ALA A 121 -24.02 -9.43 -5.59
CA ALA A 121 -24.82 -8.48 -4.84
C ALA A 121 -25.25 -7.24 -5.65
N GLY A 122 -24.99 -7.21 -6.96
CA GLY A 122 -25.33 -6.09 -7.85
C GLY A 122 -24.34 -4.92 -7.82
N ASP A 123 -23.17 -5.09 -7.23
CA ASP A 123 -22.11 -4.08 -7.16
C ASP A 123 -21.00 -4.38 -8.18
N ASN A 124 -20.86 -3.52 -9.19
CA ASN A 124 -19.86 -3.67 -10.26
C ASN A 124 -18.52 -2.98 -9.96
N THR A 125 -18.22 -2.71 -8.69
CA THR A 125 -16.94 -2.10 -8.28
C THR A 125 -15.75 -2.89 -8.81
N LYS A 126 -14.86 -2.20 -9.52
CA LYS A 126 -13.57 -2.74 -9.93
C LYS A 126 -12.53 -2.57 -8.83
N LEU A 127 -11.90 -3.65 -8.43
CA LEU A 127 -10.92 -3.69 -7.35
C LEU A 127 -9.48 -3.83 -7.86
N PHE A 128 -9.29 -4.34 -9.08
CA PHE A 128 -7.97 -4.63 -9.61
C PHE A 128 -7.87 -4.46 -11.12
N VAL A 129 -6.64 -4.32 -11.61
CA VAL A 129 -6.29 -4.41 -13.02
C VAL A 129 -5.97 -5.87 -13.38
N PRO A 130 -6.40 -6.39 -14.55
CA PRO A 130 -6.07 -7.75 -14.94
C PRO A 130 -4.56 -8.01 -14.97
N CYS A 131 -4.13 -9.05 -14.25
CA CYS A 131 -2.82 -9.67 -14.43
C CYS A 131 -2.93 -10.68 -15.57
N ILE A 132 -2.24 -10.43 -16.68
CA ILE A 132 -2.35 -11.23 -17.91
C ILE A 132 -1.35 -12.39 -17.93
N TYR A 133 -0.30 -12.29 -17.13
CA TYR A 133 0.71 -13.33 -16.97
C TYR A 133 1.44 -13.15 -15.65
N HIS A 134 1.80 -14.27 -15.04
CA HIS A 134 2.74 -14.29 -13.93
C HIS A 134 3.61 -15.55 -14.01
N SER A 135 4.81 -15.47 -13.45
CA SER A 135 5.65 -16.64 -13.18
C SER A 135 6.51 -16.43 -11.96
N LEU A 136 6.82 -17.53 -11.26
CA LEU A 136 7.86 -17.58 -10.23
C LEU A 136 9.17 -18.13 -10.81
N GLU A 137 9.10 -18.97 -11.84
CA GLU A 137 10.24 -19.67 -12.45
C GLU A 137 10.11 -19.67 -13.99
N PRO A 138 11.20 -19.50 -14.76
CA PRO A 138 12.57 -19.23 -14.32
C PRO A 138 12.79 -17.77 -13.88
N ASN A 139 11.83 -16.89 -14.13
CA ASN A 139 11.89 -15.47 -13.77
C ASN A 139 10.66 -15.12 -12.93
N MET A 140 10.88 -14.42 -11.81
CA MET A 140 9.80 -13.83 -11.02
C MET A 140 9.26 -12.59 -11.73
N VAL A 141 8.13 -12.73 -12.40
CA VAL A 141 7.53 -11.68 -13.23
C VAL A 141 6.01 -11.68 -13.15
N MET A 142 5.42 -10.49 -13.14
CA MET A 142 3.98 -10.25 -13.32
C MET A 142 3.79 -9.23 -14.42
N ILE A 143 2.78 -9.44 -15.26
CA ILE A 143 2.45 -8.56 -16.38
C ILE A 143 0.98 -8.14 -16.25
N PHE A 144 0.75 -6.84 -16.32
CA PHE A 144 -0.55 -6.21 -16.18
C PHE A 144 -0.87 -5.37 -17.42
N GLU A 145 -2.15 -5.11 -17.66
CA GLU A 145 -2.54 -4.04 -18.57
C GLU A 145 -2.12 -2.67 -18.00
N ASP A 146 -1.65 -1.75 -18.84
CA ASP A 146 -1.30 -0.40 -18.40
C ASP A 146 -2.56 0.43 -18.14
N LEU A 147 -2.68 0.94 -16.92
CA LEU A 147 -3.79 1.79 -16.51
C LEU A 147 -3.70 3.21 -17.07
N VAL A 148 -2.50 3.68 -17.45
CA VAL A 148 -2.30 5.06 -17.92
C VAL A 148 -3.13 5.36 -19.20
N PRO A 149 -3.11 4.50 -20.24
CA PRO A 149 -3.98 4.67 -21.41
C PRO A 149 -5.48 4.63 -21.10
N LEU A 150 -5.88 4.07 -19.95
CA LEU A 150 -7.28 4.03 -19.50
C LEU A 150 -7.70 5.31 -18.73
N GLY A 151 -6.81 6.30 -18.65
CA GLY A 151 -7.05 7.60 -18.01
C GLY A 151 -6.69 7.66 -16.53
N TYR A 152 -6.04 6.62 -15.99
CA TYR A 152 -5.60 6.60 -14.59
C TYR A 152 -4.22 7.25 -14.44
N SER A 153 -4.00 7.92 -13.31
CA SER A 153 -2.74 8.59 -13.00
C SER A 153 -2.49 8.69 -11.50
N VAL A 154 -1.22 8.71 -11.09
CA VAL A 154 -0.85 8.92 -9.67
C VAL A 154 -0.85 10.42 -9.38
N ILE A 155 -1.50 10.85 -8.30
CA ILE A 155 -1.46 12.24 -7.84
C ILE A 155 -0.11 12.50 -7.15
N ARG A 156 0.66 13.48 -7.63
CA ARG A 156 2.02 13.76 -7.13
C ARG A 156 2.24 15.19 -6.65
N ASP A 157 1.58 16.13 -7.30
CA ASP A 157 1.85 17.56 -7.28
C ASP A 157 0.83 18.36 -6.46
N ARG A 158 -0.21 17.70 -5.96
CA ARG A 158 -1.24 18.31 -5.13
C ARG A 158 -1.73 17.39 -4.01
N PRO A 159 -2.38 17.95 -2.99
CA PRO A 159 -3.19 17.18 -2.05
C PRO A 159 -4.29 16.37 -2.73
N VAL A 160 -4.65 15.26 -2.11
CA VAL A 160 -5.79 14.42 -2.53
C VAL A 160 -7.08 15.13 -2.14
N ALA A 161 -8.03 15.24 -3.06
CA ALA A 161 -9.31 15.85 -2.79
C ALA A 161 -10.19 14.94 -1.92
N GLN A 162 -11.14 15.53 -1.19
CA GLN A 162 -11.99 14.77 -0.28
C GLN A 162 -12.81 13.68 -0.99
N GLU A 163 -13.33 13.97 -2.18
CA GLU A 163 -14.11 12.99 -2.97
C GLU A 163 -13.23 11.84 -3.48
N GLU A 164 -11.96 12.11 -3.83
CA GLU A 164 -10.98 11.09 -4.21
C GLU A 164 -10.66 10.15 -3.04
N LEU A 165 -10.50 10.72 -1.83
CA LEU A 165 -10.34 9.94 -0.60
C LEU A 165 -11.59 9.10 -0.32
N LYS A 166 -12.80 9.67 -0.43
CA LYS A 166 -14.04 8.90 -0.24
C LYS A 166 -14.12 7.72 -1.20
N THR A 167 -13.79 7.87 -2.48
CA THR A 167 -13.78 6.73 -3.42
C THR A 167 -12.78 5.65 -3.00
N ALA A 168 -11.57 6.04 -2.57
CA ALA A 168 -10.56 5.09 -2.09
C ALA A 168 -11.04 4.32 -0.84
N PHE A 169 -11.60 5.03 0.15
CA PHE A 169 -12.17 4.41 1.35
C PHE A 169 -13.42 3.58 1.08
N SER A 170 -14.21 3.94 0.05
CA SER A 170 -15.34 3.13 -0.41
C SER A 170 -14.86 1.79 -0.96
N LYS A 171 -13.81 1.78 -1.79
CA LYS A 171 -13.20 0.53 -2.29
C LYS A 171 -12.59 -0.30 -1.16
N LEU A 172 -11.87 0.34 -0.24
CA LEU A 172 -11.32 -0.34 0.94
C LEU A 172 -12.43 -0.96 1.80
N ALA A 173 -13.53 -0.25 2.02
CA ALA A 173 -14.67 -0.74 2.79
C ALA A 173 -15.35 -1.95 2.13
N LYS A 174 -15.53 -1.92 0.81
CA LYS A 174 -16.10 -3.03 0.05
C LYS A 174 -15.20 -4.25 0.08
N TRP A 175 -13.90 -4.06 -0.15
CA TRP A 175 -12.89 -5.09 0.00
C TRP A 175 -12.95 -5.71 1.39
N HIS A 176 -12.86 -4.89 2.44
CA HIS A 176 -12.87 -5.36 3.82
C HIS A 176 -14.15 -6.13 4.15
N ALA A 177 -15.33 -5.63 3.72
CA ALA A 177 -16.60 -6.34 3.89
C ALA A 177 -16.59 -7.73 3.26
N VAL A 178 -16.12 -7.85 2.01
CA VAL A 178 -16.03 -9.12 1.33
C VAL A 178 -15.04 -10.05 2.02
N SER A 179 -13.88 -9.52 2.45
CA SER A 179 -12.90 -10.31 3.19
C SER A 179 -13.47 -10.84 4.51
N MET A 180 -14.29 -10.07 5.24
CA MET A 180 -14.95 -10.55 6.46
C MET A 180 -15.87 -11.75 6.18
N LYS A 181 -16.63 -11.69 5.07
CA LYS A 181 -17.47 -12.80 4.61
C LYS A 181 -16.63 -14.02 4.28
N VAL A 182 -15.55 -13.86 3.51
CA VAL A 182 -14.66 -14.97 3.13
C VAL A 182 -13.95 -15.57 4.33
N ILE A 183 -13.45 -14.77 5.28
CA ILE A 183 -12.84 -15.24 6.53
C ILE A 183 -13.81 -16.10 7.33
N LYS A 184 -15.09 -15.74 7.34
CA LYS A 184 -16.12 -16.47 8.08
C LYS A 184 -16.54 -17.76 7.39
N GLU A 185 -16.84 -17.70 6.09
CA GLU A 185 -17.44 -18.81 5.35
C GLU A 185 -16.42 -19.77 4.75
N ARG A 186 -15.25 -19.25 4.34
CA ARG A 186 -14.19 -19.99 3.62
C ARG A 186 -12.79 -19.58 4.13
N PRO A 187 -12.49 -19.73 5.43
CA PRO A 187 -11.20 -19.30 6.00
C PRO A 187 -9.98 -19.91 5.31
N ALA A 188 -10.11 -21.15 4.81
CA ALA A 188 -9.04 -21.83 4.09
C ALA A 188 -8.65 -21.14 2.77
N PHE A 189 -9.53 -20.32 2.19
CA PHE A 189 -9.25 -19.56 0.96
C PHE A 189 -8.21 -18.46 1.19
N LEU A 190 -8.14 -17.90 2.40
CA LEU A 190 -7.22 -16.80 2.74
C LEU A 190 -6.07 -17.22 3.66
N LYS A 191 -5.91 -18.52 3.94
CA LYS A 191 -4.97 -19.03 4.95
C LYS A 191 -3.50 -18.66 4.69
N ASP A 192 -3.13 -18.48 3.42
CA ASP A 192 -1.75 -18.23 3.01
C ASP A 192 -1.39 -16.73 3.07
N PHE A 193 -2.38 -15.84 3.24
CA PHE A 193 -2.19 -14.39 3.39
C PHE A 193 -1.88 -14.03 4.84
N LYS A 194 -0.65 -14.32 5.26
CA LYS A 194 -0.20 -14.15 6.65
C LYS A 194 1.07 -13.32 6.81
N TYR A 195 1.66 -12.86 5.71
CA TYR A 195 2.94 -12.14 5.70
C TYR A 195 2.70 -10.66 5.40
N GLY A 196 2.70 -9.82 6.44
CA GLY A 196 2.65 -8.37 6.31
C GLY A 196 4.03 -7.73 6.50
N LEU A 197 4.06 -6.40 6.65
CA LEU A 197 5.29 -5.62 6.85
C LEU A 197 6.15 -6.13 8.03
N PHE A 198 5.51 -6.53 9.13
CA PHE A 198 6.20 -7.00 10.34
C PHE A 198 6.62 -8.47 10.30
N ASP A 199 6.31 -9.16 9.20
CA ASP A 199 6.75 -10.52 8.91
C ASP A 199 7.91 -10.55 7.89
N MET A 200 8.30 -9.39 7.36
CA MET A 200 9.46 -9.28 6.47
C MET A 200 10.75 -9.65 7.21
N PRO A 201 11.67 -10.38 6.55
CA PRO A 201 13.02 -10.56 7.07
C PRO A 201 13.65 -9.20 7.41
N THR A 202 14.45 -9.18 8.48
CA THR A 202 15.26 -8.03 8.94
C THR A 202 14.54 -6.75 9.37
N ILE A 203 13.22 -6.60 9.16
CA ILE A 203 12.48 -5.36 9.50
C ILE A 203 12.67 -4.92 10.96
N GLN A 204 12.71 -5.86 11.89
CA GLN A 204 12.88 -5.56 13.32
C GLN A 204 14.29 -5.09 13.69
N ASN A 205 15.28 -5.39 12.84
CA ASN A 205 16.68 -5.04 13.04
C ASN A 205 17.11 -3.88 12.13
N ASP A 206 16.24 -3.44 11.21
CA ASP A 206 16.54 -2.35 10.30
C ASP A 206 16.85 -1.06 11.10
N PRO A 207 18.01 -0.41 10.88
CA PRO A 207 18.35 0.84 11.54
C PRO A 207 17.30 1.94 11.40
N PHE A 208 16.55 2.00 10.30
CA PHE A 208 15.43 2.92 10.14
C PHE A 208 14.34 2.67 11.19
N ILE A 209 13.94 1.41 11.38
CA ILE A 209 12.89 1.02 12.32
C ILE A 209 13.35 1.20 13.77
N THR A 210 14.55 0.73 14.07
CA THR A 210 15.07 0.68 15.45
C THR A 210 15.48 2.04 16.00
N THR A 211 15.88 2.99 15.14
CA THR A 211 16.29 4.34 15.60
C THR A 211 15.13 5.32 15.72
N GLY A 212 14.01 5.10 15.04
CA GLY A 212 12.92 6.09 14.93
C GLY A 212 12.35 6.56 16.28
N MET A 213 12.08 5.63 17.19
CA MET A 213 11.62 5.97 18.54
C MET A 213 12.65 6.78 19.33
N GLY A 214 13.94 6.49 19.17
CA GLY A 214 15.02 7.26 19.81
C GLY A 214 15.06 8.70 19.30
N SER A 215 15.02 8.87 17.98
CA SER A 215 14.96 10.18 17.31
C SER A 215 13.73 10.98 17.73
N PHE A 216 12.57 10.31 17.85
CA PHE A 216 11.35 10.92 18.32
C PHE A 216 11.48 11.45 19.76
N ILE A 217 12.00 10.63 20.68
CA ILE A 217 12.23 11.02 22.07
C ILE A 217 13.19 12.21 22.19
N GLU A 218 14.25 12.24 21.37
CA GLU A 218 15.19 13.36 21.34
C GLU A 218 14.52 14.66 20.90
N MET A 219 13.67 14.61 19.87
CA MET A 219 12.87 15.75 19.43
C MET A 219 11.94 16.25 20.55
N LEU A 220 11.24 15.34 21.24
CA LEU A 220 10.39 15.70 22.37
C LEU A 220 11.17 16.42 23.48
N ASP A 221 12.42 16.01 23.75
CA ASP A 221 13.26 16.64 24.78
C ASP A 221 13.67 18.09 24.44
N LYS A 222 13.92 18.34 23.14
CA LYS A 222 14.39 19.62 22.60
C LYS A 222 13.26 20.65 22.43
N LEU A 223 12.01 20.21 22.27
CA LEU A 223 10.85 21.09 22.09
C LEU A 223 10.05 21.27 23.39
N PRO A 224 10.10 22.45 24.05
CA PRO A 224 9.52 22.66 25.38
C PRO A 224 8.03 22.29 25.50
N GLU A 225 7.23 22.56 24.47
CA GLU A 225 5.80 22.30 24.44
C GLU A 225 5.46 20.80 24.31
N LEU A 226 6.40 19.98 23.82
CA LEU A 226 6.24 18.54 23.65
C LEU A 226 6.92 17.72 24.76
N LYS A 227 7.85 18.34 25.49
CA LYS A 227 8.67 17.69 26.52
C LYS A 227 7.88 16.91 27.56
N LYS A 228 6.64 17.34 27.87
CA LYS A 228 5.77 16.63 28.82
C LYS A 228 5.39 15.21 28.36
N TYR A 229 5.44 14.91 27.07
CA TYR A 229 5.11 13.57 26.55
C TYR A 229 6.29 12.61 26.54
N LYS A 230 7.53 13.11 26.64
CA LYS A 230 8.76 12.32 26.61
C LYS A 230 8.72 11.11 27.57
N PRO A 231 8.30 11.22 28.84
CA PRO A 231 8.31 10.07 29.77
C PRO A 231 7.41 8.92 29.32
N HIS A 232 6.33 9.19 28.57
CA HIS A 232 5.43 8.14 28.07
C HIS A 232 6.10 7.29 26.99
N PHE A 233 6.86 7.91 26.09
CA PHE A 233 7.55 7.21 25.01
C PHE A 233 8.84 6.54 25.51
N GLU A 234 9.57 7.15 26.45
CA GLU A 234 10.71 6.51 27.11
C GLU A 234 10.30 5.19 27.80
N LYS A 235 9.14 5.16 28.45
CA LYS A 235 8.64 3.95 29.12
C LYS A 235 8.43 2.75 28.18
N ILE A 236 8.05 3.01 26.93
CA ILE A 236 7.74 1.94 25.96
C ILE A 236 8.84 1.70 24.94
N LYS A 237 9.90 2.53 24.93
CA LYS A 237 10.95 2.54 23.89
C LYS A 237 11.51 1.16 23.56
N ASP A 238 11.73 0.33 24.58
CA ASP A 238 12.37 -0.98 24.40
C ASP A 238 11.36 -2.11 24.16
N THR A 239 10.04 -1.86 24.27
CA THR A 239 9.00 -2.90 24.17
C THR A 239 7.95 -2.65 23.10
N PHE A 240 7.85 -1.43 22.56
CA PHE A 240 6.77 -1.05 21.64
C PHE A 240 6.76 -1.88 20.34
N LEU A 241 7.92 -2.22 19.77
CA LEU A 241 7.99 -3.05 18.56
C LEU A 241 7.47 -4.47 18.81
N ASN A 242 7.79 -5.06 19.96
CA ASN A 242 7.27 -6.39 20.33
C ASN A 242 5.76 -6.35 20.52
N ARG A 243 5.23 -5.29 21.16
CA ARG A 243 3.79 -5.11 21.32
C ARG A 243 3.08 -4.89 19.98
N LEU A 244 3.68 -4.10 19.10
CA LEU A 244 3.20 -3.88 17.75
C LEU A 244 3.17 -5.16 16.93
N GLN A 245 4.21 -5.99 17.02
CA GLN A 245 4.22 -7.30 16.35
C GLN A 245 3.06 -8.18 16.82
N VAL A 246 2.76 -8.18 18.14
CA VAL A 246 1.60 -8.89 18.69
C VAL A 246 0.28 -8.35 18.13
N GLU A 247 0.12 -7.04 17.99
CA GLU A 247 -1.07 -6.43 17.36
C GLU A 247 -1.21 -6.84 15.89
N MET A 248 -0.11 -6.80 15.14
CA MET A 248 -0.09 -7.10 13.70
C MET A 248 -0.35 -8.57 13.40
N GLN A 249 0.13 -9.46 14.26
CA GLN A 249 -0.06 -10.91 14.16
C GLN A 249 -1.26 -11.42 14.97
N GLU A 250 -2.13 -10.53 15.47
CA GLU A 250 -3.24 -10.90 16.36
C GLU A 250 -4.12 -11.98 15.73
N TYR A 251 -4.43 -11.86 14.43
CA TYR A 251 -5.27 -12.84 13.74
C TYR A 251 -4.68 -14.26 13.75
N GLN A 252 -3.36 -14.40 13.58
CA GLN A 252 -2.70 -15.70 13.46
C GLN A 252 -2.34 -16.31 14.81
N ASN A 253 -1.85 -15.48 15.73
CA ASN A 253 -1.23 -15.97 16.96
C ASN A 253 -2.12 -15.76 18.20
N ASN A 254 -3.03 -14.79 18.17
CA ASN A 254 -3.79 -14.34 19.34
C ASN A 254 -5.25 -13.98 18.99
N ARG A 255 -5.89 -14.76 18.11
CA ARG A 255 -7.20 -14.40 17.55
C ARG A 255 -8.25 -14.20 18.64
N ARG A 256 -8.95 -13.09 18.58
CA ARG A 256 -9.99 -12.71 19.53
C ARG A 256 -11.37 -12.83 18.90
N ASN A 257 -12.34 -13.31 19.66
CA ASN A 257 -13.73 -13.40 19.20
C ASN A 257 -14.42 -12.03 19.12
N ASP A 258 -13.90 -11.02 19.81
CA ASP A 258 -14.46 -9.66 19.88
C ASP A 258 -13.76 -8.65 18.96
N ALA A 259 -12.89 -9.12 18.06
CA ALA A 259 -12.13 -8.27 17.13
C ALA A 259 -12.65 -8.41 15.69
N TYR A 260 -12.46 -7.36 14.89
CA TYR A 260 -12.79 -7.38 13.48
C TYR A 260 -11.51 -7.63 12.69
N TYR A 261 -11.51 -8.71 11.92
CA TYR A 261 -10.40 -9.09 11.07
C TYR A 261 -10.81 -9.02 9.62
N VAL A 262 -9.87 -8.57 8.81
CA VAL A 262 -10.03 -8.39 7.37
C VAL A 262 -8.76 -8.88 6.68
N LEU A 263 -8.87 -9.09 5.37
CA LEU A 263 -7.68 -9.11 4.53
C LEU A 263 -7.32 -7.66 4.24
N CYS A 264 -6.22 -7.20 4.82
CA CYS A 264 -5.73 -5.84 4.70
C CYS A 264 -5.01 -5.65 3.36
N HIS A 265 -5.02 -4.43 2.82
CA HIS A 265 -4.09 -4.08 1.74
C HIS A 265 -2.65 -4.06 2.27
N GLY A 266 -2.47 -3.57 3.50
CA GLY A 266 -1.20 -3.48 4.22
C GLY A 266 -0.36 -2.24 3.86
N ASP A 267 -0.55 -1.69 2.65
CA ASP A 267 0.18 -0.53 2.12
C ASP A 267 -0.75 0.51 1.48
N PHE A 268 -1.82 0.87 2.21
CA PHE A 268 -2.88 1.76 1.71
C PHE A 268 -2.46 3.25 1.76
N HIS A 269 -1.61 3.68 0.83
CA HIS A 269 -1.11 5.06 0.70
C HIS A 269 -1.18 5.61 -0.73
N LEU A 270 -0.94 6.91 -0.88
CA LEU A 270 -1.20 7.65 -2.13
C LEU A 270 -0.45 7.14 -3.37
N ARG A 271 0.75 6.57 -3.23
CA ARG A 271 1.53 6.08 -4.38
C ARG A 271 1.03 4.73 -4.90
N ASN A 272 0.26 4.02 -4.09
CA ASN A 272 -0.42 2.78 -4.45
C ASN A 272 -1.86 3.02 -4.93
N MET A 273 -2.15 4.25 -5.37
CA MET A 273 -3.46 4.68 -5.87
C MET A 273 -3.31 5.41 -7.20
N MET A 274 -4.02 4.94 -8.22
CA MET A 274 -4.13 5.64 -9.50
C MET A 274 -5.55 6.18 -9.65
N PHE A 275 -5.70 7.49 -9.84
CA PHE A 275 -6.98 8.18 -9.94
C PHE A 275 -7.33 8.43 -11.39
N LYS A 276 -8.61 8.30 -11.71
CA LYS A 276 -9.19 8.60 -13.00
C LYS A 276 -10.19 9.74 -12.84
N ASN A 277 -10.04 10.73 -13.71
CA ASN A 277 -10.96 11.85 -13.82
C ASN A 277 -11.55 11.87 -15.23
N ASN A 278 -12.78 12.35 -15.32
CA ASN A 278 -13.48 12.54 -16.58
C ASN A 278 -12.72 13.54 -17.44
N SER A 279 -12.38 13.17 -18.68
CA SER A 279 -11.56 14.00 -19.57
C SER A 279 -12.24 15.30 -20.01
N GLU A 280 -13.58 15.36 -19.98
CA GLU A 280 -14.34 16.54 -20.43
C GLU A 280 -14.67 17.50 -19.28
N THR A 281 -15.08 16.96 -18.14
CA THR A 281 -15.57 17.74 -16.99
C THR A 281 -14.52 17.93 -15.91
N GLY A 282 -13.46 17.13 -15.89
CA GLY A 282 -12.46 17.07 -14.83
C GLY A 282 -12.98 16.46 -13.51
N ALA A 283 -14.22 15.99 -13.47
CA ALA A 283 -14.80 15.37 -12.29
C ALA A 283 -14.13 14.03 -11.97
N HIS A 284 -13.96 13.73 -10.68
CA HIS A 284 -13.43 12.45 -10.24
C HIS A 284 -14.37 11.29 -10.64
N GLU A 285 -13.82 10.24 -11.25
CA GLU A 285 -14.58 9.07 -11.70
C GLU A 285 -14.27 7.82 -10.88
N ASP A 286 -12.99 7.51 -10.69
CA ASP A 286 -12.58 6.25 -10.07
C ASP A 286 -11.16 6.32 -9.49
N VAL A 287 -10.83 5.35 -8.63
CA VAL A 287 -9.47 5.11 -8.14
C VAL A 287 -9.15 3.62 -8.24
N MET A 288 -8.03 3.25 -8.84
CA MET A 288 -7.51 1.89 -8.84
C MET A 288 -6.46 1.75 -7.74
N LEU A 289 -6.62 0.74 -6.89
CA LEU A 289 -5.59 0.35 -5.93
C LEU A 289 -4.61 -0.60 -6.63
N VAL A 290 -3.33 -0.50 -6.29
CA VAL A 290 -2.27 -1.33 -6.85
C VAL A 290 -1.29 -1.72 -5.75
N ASP A 291 -0.39 -2.67 -6.06
CA ASP A 291 0.69 -3.12 -5.17
C ASP A 291 0.20 -3.80 -3.88
N PHE A 292 -0.23 -5.05 -4.01
CA PHE A 292 -0.84 -5.84 -2.92
C PHE A 292 0.14 -6.79 -2.22
N GLN A 293 1.43 -6.52 -2.33
CA GLN A 293 2.50 -7.44 -1.94
C GLN A 293 2.59 -7.74 -0.43
N ILE A 294 2.07 -6.85 0.42
CA ILE A 294 2.01 -7.05 1.89
C ILE A 294 0.59 -7.27 2.41
N SER A 295 -0.34 -7.68 1.54
CA SER A 295 -1.70 -7.99 1.95
C SER A 295 -1.74 -9.22 2.87
N ASN A 296 -2.27 -9.06 4.08
CA ASN A 296 -2.34 -10.11 5.07
C ASN A 296 -3.63 -10.05 5.91
N LEU A 297 -3.97 -11.17 6.56
CA LEU A 297 -5.08 -11.24 7.51
C LEU A 297 -4.68 -10.58 8.82
N CYS A 298 -5.35 -9.47 9.12
CA CYS A 298 -4.95 -8.58 10.21
C CYS A 298 -6.17 -7.87 10.83
N PRO A 299 -6.03 -7.21 12.00
CA PRO A 299 -7.10 -6.38 12.54
C PRO A 299 -7.52 -5.30 11.52
N ILE A 300 -8.82 -5.02 11.42
CA ILE A 300 -9.39 -4.00 10.50
C ILE A 300 -8.75 -2.61 10.66
N THR A 301 -8.14 -2.37 11.82
CA THR A 301 -7.52 -1.10 12.18
C THR A 301 -6.27 -0.80 11.37
N VAL A 302 -5.58 -1.78 10.79
CA VAL A 302 -4.26 -1.57 10.19
C VAL A 302 -4.33 -0.62 9.00
N ASP A 303 -5.10 -0.92 7.96
CA ASP A 303 -5.22 -0.01 6.80
C ASP A 303 -5.79 1.37 7.22
N LEU A 304 -6.73 1.39 8.17
CA LEU A 304 -7.36 2.61 8.66
C LEU A 304 -6.34 3.51 9.37
N THR A 305 -5.60 2.97 10.33
CA THR A 305 -4.57 3.71 11.05
C THR A 305 -3.44 4.11 10.10
N TYR A 306 -2.97 3.22 9.23
CA TYR A 306 -1.94 3.54 8.22
C TYR A 306 -2.34 4.74 7.36
N SER A 307 -3.58 4.76 6.86
CA SER A 307 -4.09 5.84 6.01
C SER A 307 -4.06 7.22 6.67
N ILE A 308 -4.26 7.31 7.99
CA ILE A 308 -4.21 8.58 8.74
C ILE A 308 -2.82 9.24 8.58
N TYR A 309 -1.77 8.43 8.58
CA TYR A 309 -0.39 8.92 8.54
C TYR A 309 0.15 9.02 7.11
N MET A 310 -0.24 8.10 6.24
CA MET A 310 0.41 7.90 4.93
C MET A 310 -0.40 8.49 3.76
N LEU A 311 -1.69 8.75 3.95
CA LEU A 311 -2.59 9.22 2.90
C LEU A 311 -3.20 10.60 3.21
N MET A 312 -3.65 10.82 4.44
CA MET A 312 -4.40 12.03 4.81
C MET A 312 -3.52 13.30 4.86
N GLU A 313 -4.13 14.47 4.66
CA GLU A 313 -3.45 15.75 4.91
C GLU A 313 -3.42 16.08 6.41
N SER A 314 -2.69 17.13 6.76
CA SER A 314 -2.50 17.52 8.16
C SER A 314 -3.81 17.78 8.91
N GLU A 315 -4.83 18.34 8.27
CA GLU A 315 -6.09 18.65 8.96
C GLU A 315 -6.85 17.37 9.33
N GLU A 316 -7.03 16.44 8.39
CA GLU A 316 -7.71 15.17 8.62
C GLU A 316 -6.92 14.29 9.60
N ARG A 317 -5.59 14.26 9.48
CA ARG A 317 -4.72 13.50 10.40
C ARG A 317 -4.81 14.01 11.83
N ARG A 318 -4.80 15.33 12.05
CA ARG A 318 -5.02 15.93 13.37
C ARG A 318 -6.41 15.60 13.90
N GLU A 319 -7.36 15.40 13.00
CA GLU A 319 -8.68 14.90 13.34
C GLU A 319 -8.79 13.37 13.53
N MET A 320 -7.67 12.63 13.50
CA MET A 320 -7.61 11.16 13.57
C MET A 320 -8.38 10.48 12.44
N GLY A 321 -8.52 11.15 11.28
CA GLY A 321 -9.25 10.62 10.12
C GLY A 321 -10.73 10.36 10.37
N LYS A 322 -11.31 10.96 11.43
CA LYS A 322 -12.64 10.60 11.95
C LYS A 322 -13.73 10.61 10.89
N GLU A 323 -13.74 11.63 10.02
CA GLU A 323 -14.76 11.74 8.97
C GLU A 323 -14.65 10.58 7.96
N LEU A 324 -13.45 10.33 7.43
CA LEU A 324 -13.20 9.29 6.43
C LEU A 324 -13.41 7.88 7.01
N ILE A 325 -13.00 7.64 8.26
CA ILE A 325 -13.22 6.35 8.93
C ILE A 325 -14.72 6.11 9.18
N ASN A 326 -15.49 7.14 9.53
CA ASN A 326 -16.93 7.02 9.69
C ASN A 326 -17.65 6.80 8.35
N TYR A 327 -17.19 7.46 7.28
CA TYR A 327 -17.67 7.22 5.93
C TYR A 327 -17.37 5.78 5.49
N TYR A 328 -16.13 5.33 5.65
CA TYR A 328 -15.70 3.95 5.42
C TYR A 328 -16.60 2.95 6.15
N PHE A 329 -16.87 3.17 7.44
CA PHE A 329 -17.68 2.27 8.24
C PHE A 329 -19.14 2.19 7.73
N THR A 330 -19.67 3.32 7.25
CA THR A 330 -21.00 3.36 6.62
C THR A 330 -21.05 2.48 5.37
N VAL A 331 -20.03 2.59 4.50
CA VAL A 331 -19.92 1.76 3.29
C VAL A 331 -19.69 0.28 3.64
N LEU A 332 -18.87 -0.02 4.65
CA LEU A 332 -18.58 -1.37 5.13
C LEU A 332 -19.88 -2.07 5.55
N VAL A 333 -20.68 -1.44 6.42
CA VAL A 333 -21.94 -1.98 6.92
C VAL A 333 -22.97 -2.14 5.80
N ALA A 334 -23.05 -1.19 4.87
CA ALA A 334 -23.95 -1.29 3.72
C ALA A 334 -23.56 -2.48 2.82
N THR A 335 -22.25 -2.66 2.58
CA THR A 335 -21.74 -3.75 1.74
C THR A 335 -21.94 -5.10 2.41
N LEU A 336 -21.63 -5.24 3.71
CA LEU A 336 -21.89 -6.48 4.47
C LEU A 336 -23.35 -6.93 4.37
N LYS A 337 -24.30 -5.99 4.40
CA LYS A 337 -25.72 -6.29 4.21
C LYS A 337 -26.02 -6.76 2.77
N SER A 338 -25.48 -6.08 1.75
CA SER A 338 -25.76 -6.42 0.34
C SER A 338 -25.19 -7.79 -0.04
N ILE A 339 -24.01 -8.14 0.45
CA ILE A 339 -23.36 -9.44 0.21
C ILE A 339 -23.88 -10.56 1.13
N GLN A 340 -24.93 -10.29 1.91
CA GLN A 340 -25.56 -11.24 2.83
C GLN A 340 -24.54 -11.86 3.81
N TYR A 341 -23.78 -11.01 4.50
CA TYR A 341 -22.91 -11.45 5.58
C TYR A 341 -23.74 -12.06 6.73
N ASP A 342 -23.39 -13.26 7.15
CA ASP A 342 -24.11 -14.06 8.16
C ASP A 342 -23.48 -13.95 9.57
N GLY A 343 -22.51 -13.05 9.76
CA GLY A 343 -21.87 -12.80 11.06
C GLY A 343 -22.51 -11.66 11.84
N GLU A 344 -21.99 -11.41 13.04
CA GLU A 344 -22.38 -10.24 13.82
C GLU A 344 -21.95 -8.96 13.09
N MET A 345 -22.91 -8.06 12.86
CA MET A 345 -22.63 -6.81 12.17
C MET A 345 -21.72 -5.92 13.03
N PRO A 346 -20.64 -5.37 12.45
CA PRO A 346 -19.75 -4.53 13.22
C PRO A 346 -20.46 -3.25 13.66
N THR A 347 -20.02 -2.68 14.78
CA THR A 347 -20.50 -1.40 15.32
C THR A 347 -19.42 -0.34 15.30
N GLN A 348 -19.82 0.92 15.09
CA GLN A 348 -18.90 2.05 15.02
C GLN A 348 -18.13 2.24 16.33
N SER A 349 -18.80 2.07 17.47
CA SER A 349 -18.17 2.17 18.80
C SER A 349 -17.06 1.13 18.96
N LYS A 350 -17.31 -0.12 18.55
CA LYS A 350 -16.32 -1.20 18.68
C LYS A 350 -15.17 -1.03 17.69
N LEU A 351 -15.40 -0.45 16.50
CA LEU A 351 -14.32 -0.08 15.58
C LEU A 351 -13.36 0.92 16.24
N TRP A 352 -13.89 2.00 16.81
CA TRP A 352 -13.08 3.00 17.51
C TRP A 352 -12.41 2.47 18.78
N GLU A 353 -13.05 1.55 19.50
CA GLU A 353 -12.44 0.82 20.62
C GLU A 353 -11.23 0.00 20.14
N GLN A 354 -11.34 -0.71 19.01
CA GLN A 354 -10.23 -1.48 18.44
C GLN A 354 -9.10 -0.58 17.94
N ILE A 355 -9.40 0.54 17.28
CA ILE A 355 -8.38 1.52 16.88
C ILE A 355 -7.60 2.00 18.10
N HIS A 356 -8.30 2.37 19.18
CA HIS A 356 -7.64 2.78 20.43
C HIS A 356 -6.86 1.62 21.09
N ARG A 357 -7.36 0.39 21.01
CA ARG A 357 -6.67 -0.79 21.54
C ARG A 357 -5.34 -1.02 20.82
N ASN A 358 -5.32 -0.86 19.50
CA ASN A 358 -4.17 -1.08 18.62
C ASN A 358 -3.27 0.18 18.51
N LYS A 359 -3.16 0.93 19.61
CA LYS A 359 -2.44 2.21 19.69
C LYS A 359 -0.93 2.10 19.50
N TYR A 360 -0.33 0.90 19.61
CA TYR A 360 1.11 0.78 19.36
C TYR A 360 1.44 1.01 17.89
N TYR A 361 0.48 0.78 16.98
CA TYR A 361 0.65 1.16 15.59
C TYR A 361 0.62 2.67 15.37
N ASP A 362 -0.29 3.39 16.02
CA ASP A 362 -0.28 4.87 16.04
C ASP A 362 1.06 5.42 16.55
N PHE A 363 1.59 4.84 17.64
CA PHE A 363 2.89 5.25 18.19
C PHE A 363 4.03 5.00 17.21
N PHE A 364 4.04 3.84 16.55
CA PHE A 364 5.05 3.53 15.54
C PHE A 364 4.96 4.45 14.33
N LEU A 365 3.76 4.69 13.79
CA LEU A 365 3.59 5.53 12.61
C LEU A 365 3.97 6.98 12.89
N ILE A 366 3.56 7.55 14.03
CA ILE A 366 3.96 8.91 14.39
C ILE A 366 5.45 9.02 14.69
N SER A 367 6.06 8.03 15.37
CA SER A 367 7.46 8.10 15.80
C SER A 367 8.46 7.73 14.71
N THR A 368 8.06 6.95 13.71
CA THR A 368 9.02 6.31 12.78
C THR A 368 8.72 6.64 11.32
N PHE A 369 7.47 6.49 10.87
CA PHE A 369 7.15 6.63 9.43
C PHE A 369 6.79 8.05 9.02
N LEU A 370 5.90 8.72 9.78
CA LEU A 370 5.42 10.07 9.47
C LEU A 370 6.53 11.10 9.20
N PRO A 371 7.62 11.22 10.00
CA PRO A 371 8.64 12.23 9.73
C PRO A 371 9.32 12.03 8.37
N LEU A 372 9.56 10.77 7.96
CA LEU A 372 10.13 10.47 6.65
C LEU A 372 9.15 10.76 5.52
N ILE A 373 7.89 10.33 5.65
CA ILE A 373 6.89 10.54 4.61
C ILE A 373 6.66 12.03 4.36
N LEU A 374 6.64 12.84 5.41
CA LEU A 374 6.53 14.30 5.27
C LEU A 374 7.78 14.91 4.63
N ALA A 375 8.98 14.39 4.94
CA ALA A 375 10.23 14.81 4.32
C ALA A 375 10.30 14.53 2.82
N ILE A 376 9.79 13.37 2.40
CA ILE A 376 9.68 12.97 0.99
C ILE A 376 8.64 13.84 0.30
N LYS A 377 7.45 14.00 0.91
CA LYS A 377 6.36 14.79 0.35
C LYS A 377 6.72 16.27 0.16
N SER A 378 7.55 16.83 1.03
CA SER A 378 8.03 18.21 0.90
C SER A 378 9.18 18.37 -0.10
N ASN A 379 9.60 17.30 -0.79
CA ASN A 379 10.80 17.24 -1.64
C ASN A 379 12.05 17.80 -0.94
N SER A 380 12.09 17.76 0.39
CA SER A 380 13.19 18.34 1.18
C SER A 380 14.40 17.41 1.24
N PHE A 381 14.17 16.10 1.07
CA PHE A 381 15.20 15.07 1.07
C PHE A 381 14.86 14.01 0.04
N LYS A 382 15.89 13.40 -0.56
CA LYS A 382 15.70 12.25 -1.44
C LYS A 382 15.49 10.98 -0.60
N MET A 383 14.63 10.09 -1.07
CA MET A 383 14.33 8.81 -0.41
C MET A 383 15.61 8.01 -0.10
N HIS A 384 16.52 7.92 -1.06
CA HIS A 384 17.79 7.22 -0.91
C HIS A 384 18.61 7.73 0.29
N ASP A 385 18.73 9.05 0.43
CA ASP A 385 19.47 9.67 1.54
C ASP A 385 18.80 9.40 2.89
N LEU A 386 17.47 9.40 2.93
CA LEU A 386 16.72 9.08 4.14
C LEU A 386 16.93 7.63 4.57
N ILE A 387 16.98 6.68 3.64
CA ILE A 387 17.16 5.27 4.00
C ILE A 387 18.60 4.98 4.44
N GLN A 388 19.59 5.62 3.83
CA GLN A 388 20.99 5.27 4.07
C GLN A 388 21.69 6.14 5.11
N ASN A 389 21.24 7.38 5.33
CA ASN A 389 21.94 8.33 6.20
C ASN A 389 21.17 8.62 7.51
N PRO A 390 21.64 8.11 8.66
CA PRO A 390 21.03 8.37 9.97
C PRO A 390 20.92 9.86 10.33
N GLU A 391 21.92 10.68 9.98
CA GLU A 391 21.91 12.11 10.28
C GLU A 391 20.84 12.85 9.47
N THR A 392 20.64 12.44 8.22
CA THR A 392 19.56 12.97 7.37
C THR A 392 18.21 12.58 7.94
N ARG A 393 18.03 11.31 8.38
CA ARG A 393 16.81 10.89 9.07
C ARG A 393 16.53 11.73 10.30
N GLN A 394 17.53 11.99 11.13
CA GLN A 394 17.38 12.77 12.35
C GLN A 394 16.81 14.17 12.07
N LYS A 395 17.22 14.81 10.97
CA LYS A 395 16.73 16.15 10.58
C LYS A 395 15.22 16.16 10.27
N THR A 396 14.65 15.05 9.80
CA THR A 396 13.22 14.97 9.45
C THR A 396 12.29 15.19 10.65
N TYR A 397 12.75 14.85 11.86
CA TYR A 397 12.00 15.05 13.10
C TYR A 397 11.83 16.53 13.48
N PHE A 398 12.59 17.43 12.86
CA PHE A 398 12.54 18.86 13.13
C PHE A 398 11.91 19.65 11.98
N LEU A 399 11.28 18.97 11.01
CA LEU A 399 10.50 19.63 9.96
C LEU A 399 9.27 20.32 10.56
N ASP A 400 9.04 21.58 10.18
CA ASP A 400 7.92 22.39 10.68
C ASP A 400 6.57 21.70 10.52
N THR A 401 6.34 21.03 9.39
CA THR A 401 5.10 20.30 9.10
C THR A 401 4.89 19.14 10.08
N TYR A 402 5.94 18.36 10.33
CA TYR A 402 5.91 17.25 11.27
C TYR A 402 5.72 17.72 12.71
N VAL A 403 6.50 18.71 13.16
CA VAL A 403 6.39 19.27 14.52
C VAL A 403 4.98 19.83 14.77
N LYS A 404 4.40 20.56 13.80
CA LYS A 404 3.02 21.07 13.90
C LYS A 404 2.00 19.95 14.05
N ASP A 405 2.17 18.84 13.34
CA ASP A 405 1.28 17.68 13.47
C ASP A 405 1.41 17.02 14.84
N VAL A 406 2.64 16.73 15.30
CA VAL A 406 2.89 16.13 16.63
C VAL A 406 2.31 17.00 17.76
N THR A 407 2.50 18.32 17.69
CA THR A 407 1.95 19.29 18.66
C THR A 407 0.41 19.29 18.74
N LYS A 408 -0.28 18.81 17.71
CA LYS A 408 -1.74 18.67 17.71
C LYS A 408 -2.20 17.26 18.04
N ILE A 409 -1.47 16.24 17.61
CA ILE A 409 -1.83 14.82 17.79
C ILE A 409 -1.59 14.35 19.23
N LEU A 410 -0.45 14.66 19.86
CA LEU A 410 -0.15 14.17 21.22
C LEU A 410 -1.16 14.64 22.29
N PRO A 411 -1.65 15.90 22.29
CA PRO A 411 -2.76 16.30 23.16
C PRO A 411 -4.05 15.50 22.92
N LYS A 412 -4.27 15.02 21.69
CA LYS A 412 -5.43 14.20 21.36
C LYS A 412 -5.27 12.77 21.87
N PHE A 413 -4.07 12.19 21.74
CA PHE A 413 -3.70 10.93 22.39
C PHE A 413 -3.92 10.98 23.90
N GLU A 414 -3.50 12.07 24.55
CA GLU A 414 -3.74 12.30 25.98
C GLU A 414 -5.23 12.29 26.33
N LYS A 415 -6.05 13.05 25.58
CA LYS A 415 -7.52 13.10 25.77
C LYS A 415 -8.20 11.75 25.53
N LEU A 416 -7.73 10.99 24.55
CA LEU A 416 -8.26 9.67 24.22
C LEU A 416 -7.79 8.58 25.18
N GLY A 417 -6.78 8.84 26.01
CA GLY A 417 -6.27 7.90 27.00
C GLY A 417 -5.19 6.95 26.47
N TYR A 418 -4.55 7.27 25.36
CA TYR A 418 -3.48 6.46 24.75
C TYR A 418 -2.32 6.22 25.74
N PHE A 419 -2.02 7.20 26.59
CA PHE A 419 -0.94 7.10 27.59
C PHE A 419 -1.35 6.36 28.88
N LYS A 420 -2.62 5.96 29.03
CA LYS A 420 -3.06 5.17 30.18
C LYS A 420 -2.59 3.72 30.03
N GLY A 421 -1.99 3.19 31.10
CA GLY A 421 -1.55 1.79 31.16
C GLY A 421 -0.36 1.43 30.25
N LEU A 422 0.40 2.43 29.78
CA LEU A 422 1.72 2.20 29.18
C LEU A 422 2.70 1.66 30.21
#